data_AF-A0A4Q1ARA4-F1
#
_entry.id   AF-A0A4Q1ARA4-F1
#
_cell.length_a   1.000
_cell.length_b   1.000
_cell.length_c   1.000
_cell.angle_alpha   90.00
_cell.angle_beta   90.00
_cell.angle_gamma   90.00
#
_symmetry.space_group_name_H-M   'P 1'
#
loop_
_entity.id
_entity.type
_entity.pdbx_description
1 polymer ?
#
loop_
_entity_poly.entity_id
_entity_poly.type
_entity_poly.pdbx_seq_one_letter_code
_entity_poly.pdbx_strand_id
1 'polypeptide(L)' 'MKKLIKILENRKIKISNMCYKNYEIKNNTLIVKKAHGMVPSTIETREMIDIYQMFENEKNIDFKVLDNGDISIERVGINN' A
#
# COMPACT_ATOMS: atom_id res chain seq x y z
N MET A 1 6.64 10.75 5.20
CA MET A 1 5.28 10.47 4.72
C MET A 1 4.89 11.07 3.35
N LYS A 2 4.97 12.39 3.12
CA LYS A 2 4.47 13.06 1.89
C LYS A 2 4.92 12.43 0.55
N LYS A 3 6.15 11.89 0.48
CA LYS A 3 6.68 11.21 -0.71
C LYS A 3 5.91 9.93 -1.06
N LEU A 4 5.61 9.07 -0.07
CA LEU A 4 4.92 7.80 -0.31
C LEU A 4 3.48 8.03 -0.76
N ILE A 5 2.81 9.05 -0.23
CA ILE A 5 1.47 9.46 -0.69
C ILE A 5 1.54 9.87 -2.16
N LYS A 6 2.52 10.70 -2.55
CA LYS A 6 2.69 11.10 -3.96
C LYS A 6 2.94 9.90 -4.87
N ILE A 7 3.70 8.89 -4.43
CA ILE A 7 3.91 7.65 -5.20
C ILE A 7 2.58 6.93 -5.43
N LEU A 8 1.78 6.79 -4.37
CA LEU A 8 0.46 6.17 -4.42
C LEU A 8 -0.52 6.95 -5.34
N GLU A 9 -0.51 8.27 -5.26
CA GLU A 9 -1.41 9.14 -6.04
C GLU A 9 -0.98 9.32 -7.50
N ASN A 10 0.32 9.37 -7.79
CA ASN A 10 0.83 9.50 -9.16
C ASN A 10 0.50 8.29 -10.04
N ARG A 11 0.38 7.09 -9.46
CA ARG A 11 -0.03 5.88 -10.19
C ARG A 11 -1.55 5.68 -10.28
N LYS A 12 -2.37 6.66 -9.87
CA LYS A 12 -3.85 6.58 -9.92
C LYS A 12 -4.45 5.31 -9.28
N ILE A 13 -3.92 4.86 -8.13
CA ILE A 13 -4.55 3.77 -7.34
C ILE A 13 -6.05 4.05 -7.08
N LYS A 14 -6.42 5.33 -7.03
CA LYS A 14 -7.81 5.80 -6.85
C LYS A 14 -8.82 5.33 -7.91
N ILE A 15 -8.43 4.77 -9.06
CA ILE A 15 -9.40 4.52 -10.16
C ILE A 15 -9.45 3.05 -10.65
N SER A 16 -8.40 2.23 -10.53
CA SER A 16 -8.41 0.87 -11.13
C SER A 16 -8.52 -0.30 -10.16
N ASN A 17 -8.24 -0.12 -8.87
CA ASN A 17 -8.07 -1.25 -7.95
C ASN A 17 -9.39 -1.62 -7.28
N MET A 18 -9.85 -2.85 -7.48
CA MET A 18 -11.05 -3.41 -6.86
C MET A 18 -10.85 -3.71 -5.38
N CYS A 19 -9.65 -4.17 -5.00
CA CYS A 19 -9.33 -4.62 -3.65
C CYS A 19 -8.73 -3.52 -2.77
N TYR A 20 -8.05 -2.52 -3.32
CA TYR A 20 -7.31 -1.52 -2.52
C TYR A 20 -7.64 -0.09 -2.96
N LYS A 21 -8.73 0.47 -2.42
CA LYS A 21 -9.30 1.76 -2.87
C LYS A 21 -9.00 2.96 -1.97
N ASN A 22 -8.75 2.69 -0.68
CA ASN A 22 -8.60 3.71 0.33
C ASN A 22 -7.23 3.57 1.00
N TYR A 23 -6.76 4.66 1.60
CA TYR A 23 -5.60 4.63 2.45
C TYR A 23 -5.80 5.56 3.65
N GLU A 24 -5.11 5.27 4.74
CA GLU A 24 -5.00 6.15 5.90
C GLU A 24 -3.53 6.31 6.30
N ILE A 25 -3.24 7.34 7.08
CA ILE A 25 -1.91 7.61 7.59
C ILE A 25 -1.96 7.62 9.11
N LYS A 26 -1.18 6.76 9.75
CA LYS A 26 -1.06 6.68 11.21
C LYS A 26 0.41 6.53 11.59
N ASN A 27 0.91 7.34 12.52
CA ASN A 27 2.26 7.21 13.09
C ASN A 27 3.37 6.97 12.03
N ASN A 28 3.44 7.82 11.00
CA ASN A 28 4.41 7.70 9.88
C ASN A 28 4.31 6.40 9.05
N THR A 29 3.19 5.72 9.15
CA THR A 29 2.82 4.54 8.37
C THR A 29 1.68 4.89 7.43
N LEU A 30 1.81 4.49 6.17
CA LEU A 30 0.74 4.50 5.18
C LEU A 30 0.06 3.14 5.18
N ILE A 31 -1.23 3.11 5.47
CA ILE A 31 -2.02 1.88 5.50
C ILE A 31 -2.96 1.92 4.30
N VAL A 32 -2.73 1.05 3.31
CA VAL A 32 -3.63 0.85 2.18
C VAL A 32 -4.67 -0.18 2.59
N LYS A 33 -5.94 0.24 2.55
CA LYS A 33 -7.07 -0.52 3.07
C LYS A 33 -7.59 -1.51 2.04
N LYS A 34 -7.68 -2.77 2.45
CA LYS A 34 -8.39 -3.78 1.68
C LYS A 34 -9.90 -3.48 1.75
N ALA A 35 -10.54 -3.45 0.59
CA ALA A 35 -11.98 -3.34 0.47
C ALA A 35 -12.62 -4.68 0.86
N HIS A 36 -13.63 -4.62 1.74
CA HIS A 36 -14.40 -5.80 2.11
C HIS A 36 -15.40 -6.12 0.99
N GLY A 37 -15.15 -7.20 0.27
CA GLY A 37 -16.01 -7.72 -0.78
C GLY A 37 -15.46 -9.04 -1.32
N MET A 38 -16.33 -9.88 -1.88
CA MET A 38 -15.88 -11.06 -2.61
C MET A 38 -15.21 -10.63 -3.92
N VAL A 39 -13.89 -10.70 -3.96
CA VAL A 39 -13.10 -10.49 -5.17
C VAL A 39 -12.31 -11.77 -5.44
N PRO A 40 -12.16 -12.21 -6.70
CA PRO A 40 -11.28 -13.33 -7.04
C PRO A 40 -9.87 -13.16 -6.45
N SER A 41 -9.34 -14.21 -5.85
CA SER A 41 -8.00 -14.21 -5.21
C SER A 41 -6.88 -13.87 -6.19
N THR A 42 -7.05 -14.17 -7.48
CA THR A 42 -6.12 -13.79 -8.55
C THR A 42 -6.04 -12.28 -8.77
N ILE A 43 -7.18 -11.57 -8.67
CA ILE A 43 -7.24 -10.11 -8.79
C ILE A 43 -6.60 -9.48 -7.54
N GLU A 44 -6.92 -9.99 -6.36
CA GLU A 44 -6.34 -9.52 -5.11
C GLU A 44 -4.80 -9.65 -5.10
N THR A 45 -4.30 -10.83 -5.50
CA THR A 45 -2.86 -11.09 -5.57
C THR A 45 -2.17 -10.16 -6.55
N ARG A 46 -2.77 -9.94 -7.74
CA ARG A 46 -2.23 -9.03 -8.75
C ARG A 46 -2.15 -7.60 -8.22
N GLU A 47 -3.22 -7.08 -7.64
CA GLU A 47 -3.22 -5.71 -7.11
C GLU A 47 -2.23 -5.52 -5.96
N MET A 48 -2.05 -6.54 -5.11
CA MET A 48 -1.05 -6.51 -4.05
C MET A 48 0.38 -6.45 -4.62
N ILE A 49 0.68 -7.21 -5.68
CA ILE A 49 1.96 -7.15 -6.40
C ILE A 49 2.14 -5.78 -7.03
N ASP A 50 1.11 -5.24 -7.69
CA ASP A 50 1.16 -3.92 -8.32
C ASP A 50 1.50 -2.85 -7.30
N ILE A 51 0.89 -2.90 -6.10
CA ILE A 51 1.18 -2.00 -4.98
C ILE A 51 2.63 -2.17 -4.51
N TYR A 52 3.10 -3.40 -4.28
CA TYR A 52 4.47 -3.67 -3.88
C TYR A 52 5.49 -3.06 -4.87
N GLN A 53 5.29 -3.28 -6.17
CA GLN A 53 6.14 -2.73 -7.23
C GLN A 53 6.14 -1.20 -7.29
N MET A 54 5.11 -0.51 -6.78
CA MET A 54 5.16 0.97 -6.70
C MET A 54 6.21 1.48 -5.73
N PHE A 55 6.52 0.67 -4.72
CA PHE A 55 7.40 1.03 -3.62
C PHE A 55 8.73 0.27 -3.64
N GLU A 56 8.92 -0.68 -4.56
CA GLU A 56 10.13 -1.52 -4.65
C GLU A 56 11.45 -0.73 -4.71
N ASN A 57 11.41 0.48 -5.30
CA ASN A 57 12.58 1.34 -5.47
C ASN A 57 12.75 2.36 -4.33
N GLU A 58 11.80 2.42 -3.39
CA GLU A 58 11.91 3.28 -2.22
C GLU A 58 12.82 2.63 -1.20
N LYS A 59 13.91 3.32 -0.86
CA LYS A 59 14.78 2.93 0.26
C LYS A 59 14.11 3.28 1.58
N ASN A 60 14.49 2.56 2.63
CA ASN A 60 14.11 2.87 4.02
C ASN A 60 12.60 2.81 4.25
N ILE A 61 11.95 1.82 3.64
CA ILE A 61 10.56 1.47 3.93
C ILE A 61 10.46 0.01 4.32
N ASP A 62 9.48 -0.29 5.15
CA ASP A 62 9.07 -1.63 5.51
C ASP A 62 7.66 -1.85 4.94
N PHE A 63 7.49 -2.97 4.24
CA PHE A 63 6.25 -3.33 3.56
C PHE A 63 5.70 -4.61 4.18
N LYS A 64 4.50 -4.54 4.75
CA LYS A 64 3.87 -5.66 5.45
C LYS A 64 2.42 -5.81 5.03
N VAL A 65 1.99 -7.05 4.86
CA VAL A 65 0.57 -7.40 4.78
C VAL A 65 0.11 -7.74 6.19
N LEU A 66 -0.93 -7.06 6.67
CA LEU A 66 -1.52 -7.29 7.98
C LEU A 66 -2.49 -8.47 7.94
N ASP A 67 -2.84 -9.03 9.10
CA ASP A 67 -3.74 -10.19 9.20
C ASP A 67 -5.12 -9.96 8.57
N ASN A 68 -5.57 -8.70 8.53
CA ASN A 68 -6.83 -8.30 7.90
C ASN A 68 -6.70 -8.06 6.38
N GLY A 69 -5.52 -8.29 5.80
CA GLY A 69 -5.22 -8.05 4.39
C GLY A 69 -4.91 -6.59 4.04
N ASP A 70 -4.91 -5.67 5.00
CA ASP A 70 -4.41 -4.31 4.76
C ASP A 70 -2.90 -4.34 4.47
N ILE A 71 -2.44 -3.39 3.67
CA ILE A 71 -1.02 -3.24 3.36
C ILE A 71 -0.47 -2.07 4.17
N SER A 72 0.53 -2.33 4.99
CA SER A 72 1.25 -1.36 5.80
C SER A 72 2.58 -1.00 5.14
N ILE A 73 2.82 0.29 4.95
CA ILE A 73 4.04 0.84 4.35
C ILE A 73 4.60 1.88 5.32
N GLU A 74 5.57 1.46 6.11
CA GLU A 74 6.21 2.28 7.13
C GLU A 74 7.54 2.83 6.62
N ARG A 75 7.86 4.09 6.94
CA ARG A 75 9.23 4.58 6.74
C ARG A 75 10.09 4.18 7.93
N VAL A 76 11.04 3.28 7.68
CA VAL A 76 12.05 2.90 8.68
C VAL A 76 13.21 3.88 8.58
N GLY A 77 13.28 4.82 9.50
CA GLY A 77 14.47 5.65 9.67
C GLY A 77 15.54 4.82 10.37
N ILE A 78 16.75 4.80 9.81
CA ILE A 78 17.97 4.43 10.52
C ILE A 78 17.97 5.27 11.81
N ASN A 79 17.98 4.62 12.98
CA ASN A 79 18.25 5.32 14.23
C ASN A 79 19.54 6.13 14.05
N ASN A 80 19.46 7.44 14.31
CA ASN A 80 20.54 8.45 14.33
C ASN A 80 21.97 7.95 14.07
#